data_AF-A0A932L7C5-F1
#
_entry.id   AF-A0A932L7C5-F1
#
_cell.length_a   1.000
_cell.length_b   1.000
_cell.length_c   1.000
_cell.angle_alpha   90.00
_cell.angle_beta   90.00
_cell.angle_gamma   90.00
#
_symmetry.space_group_name_H-M   'P 1'
#
loop_
_entity.id
_entity.type
_entity.pdbx_description
1 polymer ?
#
loop_
_entity_poly.entity_id
_entity_poly.type
_entity_poly.pdbx_seq_one_letter_code
_entity_poly.pdbx_strand_id
1 'polypeptide(L)'
;MLGLPTLRSRHDLAQHFFVSAQLTALVGAGLAETAGIAKELHDAQTDSGFSFTDLCADLAGVAFAKRVLERELSLTDLSSSFQVSDHLPDLAGLRDGIPHADFVREFGSPSDPRFLKVVAEIRGRMKD
;
A
#
# COMPACT_ATOMS: atom_id res chain seq x y z
N MET A 1 -24.43 -10.46 0.68
CA MET A 1 -23.48 -9.55 0.02
C MET A 1 -22.58 -8.96 1.08
N LEU A 2 -21.26 -8.90 0.86
CA LEU A 2 -20.27 -8.38 1.82
C LEU A 2 -20.30 -6.84 1.98
N GLY A 3 -21.28 -6.13 1.39
CA GLY A 3 -21.35 -4.68 1.42
C GLY A 3 -20.20 -4.01 0.65
N LEU A 4 -19.86 -2.77 1.05
CA LEU A 4 -18.65 -2.06 0.63
C LEU A 4 -17.60 -2.26 1.72
N PRO A 5 -16.70 -3.25 1.60
CA PRO A 5 -15.66 -3.45 2.61
C PRO A 5 -14.76 -2.21 2.67
N THR A 6 -14.31 -1.89 3.88
CA THR A 6 -13.41 -0.76 4.12
C THR A 6 -12.22 -1.22 4.93
N LEU A 7 -11.08 -0.57 4.73
CA LEU A 7 -9.94 -0.64 5.63
C LEU A 7 -9.75 0.76 6.22
N ARG A 8 -9.65 0.86 7.55
CA ARG A 8 -9.58 2.16 8.27
C ARG A 8 -10.74 3.10 7.87
N SER A 9 -11.94 2.54 7.71
CA SER A 9 -13.16 3.26 7.30
C SER A 9 -13.13 3.89 5.89
N ARG A 10 -12.16 3.52 5.05
CA ARG A 10 -12.03 3.95 3.65
C ARG A 10 -12.19 2.77 2.69
N HIS A 11 -13.04 2.92 1.68
CA HIS A 11 -13.30 1.86 0.68
C HIS A 11 -12.18 1.76 -0.35
N ASP A 12 -11.69 2.91 -0.81
CA ASP A 12 -10.53 3.07 -1.68
C ASP A 12 -9.29 2.34 -1.14
N LEU A 13 -9.02 2.43 0.17
CA LEU A 13 -7.90 1.69 0.77
C LEU A 13 -8.08 0.17 0.74
N ALA A 14 -9.31 -0.31 0.84
CA ALA A 14 -9.58 -1.73 0.65
C ALA A 14 -9.29 -2.16 -0.80
N GLN A 15 -9.59 -1.31 -1.78
CA GLN A 15 -9.28 -1.56 -3.19
C GLN A 15 -7.76 -1.63 -3.41
N HIS A 16 -7.01 -0.61 -2.97
CA HIS A 16 -5.54 -0.59 -3.03
C HIS A 16 -4.92 -1.86 -2.44
N PHE A 17 -5.29 -2.17 -1.20
CA PHE A 17 -4.79 -3.32 -0.48
C PHE A 17 -5.05 -4.64 -1.22
N PHE A 18 -6.31 -4.92 -1.59
CA PHE A 18 -6.65 -6.23 -2.18
C PHE A 18 -6.24 -6.34 -3.66
N VAL A 19 -6.21 -5.25 -4.41
CA VAL A 19 -5.66 -5.25 -5.78
C VAL A 19 -4.16 -5.55 -5.74
N SER A 20 -3.41 -4.90 -4.86
CA SER A 20 -1.97 -5.14 -4.69
C SER A 20 -1.67 -6.55 -4.16
N ALA A 21 -2.50 -7.07 -3.25
CA ALA A 21 -2.42 -8.46 -2.80
C ALA A 21 -2.66 -9.45 -3.95
N GLN A 22 -3.68 -9.21 -4.77
CA GLN A 22 -4.00 -10.05 -5.93
C GLN A 22 -2.89 -9.99 -6.99
N LEU A 23 -2.34 -8.81 -7.27
CA LEU A 23 -1.20 -8.65 -8.16
C LEU A 23 0.01 -9.42 -7.65
N THR A 24 0.27 -9.38 -6.35
CA THR A 24 1.36 -10.17 -5.73
C THR A 24 1.20 -11.65 -5.99
N ALA A 25 -0.01 -12.19 -5.88
CA ALA A 25 -0.29 -13.60 -6.18
C ALA A 25 -0.15 -13.96 -7.67
N LEU A 26 -0.33 -13.01 -8.58
CA LEU A 26 -0.28 -13.23 -10.04
C LEU A 26 1.12 -13.04 -10.62
N VAL A 27 1.82 -11.98 -10.21
CA VAL A 27 3.06 -11.51 -10.84
C VAL A 27 4.23 -11.40 -9.84
N GLY A 28 4.00 -11.68 -8.57
CA GLY A 28 5.00 -11.57 -7.51
C GLY A 28 5.10 -10.18 -6.89
N ALA A 29 5.65 -10.13 -5.66
CA ALA A 29 5.69 -8.93 -4.82
C ALA A 29 6.41 -7.74 -5.49
N GLY A 30 7.60 -7.96 -6.07
CA GLY A 30 8.38 -6.87 -6.65
C GLY A 30 7.68 -6.15 -7.81
N LEU A 31 6.95 -6.89 -8.66
CA LEU A 31 6.17 -6.30 -9.75
C LEU A 31 4.91 -5.60 -9.23
N ALA A 32 4.25 -6.16 -8.22
CA ALA A 32 3.09 -5.52 -7.59
C ALA A 32 3.46 -4.18 -6.92
N GLU A 33 4.58 -4.12 -6.18
CA GLU A 33 5.06 -2.86 -5.59
C GLU A 33 5.42 -1.82 -6.65
N THR A 34 6.09 -2.25 -7.73
CA THR A 34 6.43 -1.36 -8.84
C THR A 34 5.17 -0.79 -9.50
N ALA A 35 4.12 -1.61 -9.64
CA ALA A 35 2.84 -1.18 -10.18
C ALA A 35 2.15 -0.14 -9.28
N GLY A 36 2.14 -0.36 -7.95
CA GLY A 36 1.60 0.61 -6.99
C GLY A 36 2.34 1.96 -7.03
N ILE A 37 3.67 1.94 -7.02
CA ILE A 37 4.48 3.16 -7.16
C ILE A 37 4.19 3.86 -8.50
N ALA A 38 4.09 3.11 -9.61
CA ALA A 38 3.78 3.68 -10.91
C ALA A 38 2.39 4.33 -10.95
N LYS A 39 1.40 3.73 -10.28
CA LYS A 39 0.05 4.29 -10.12
C LYS A 39 0.11 5.64 -9.39
N GLU A 40 0.79 5.72 -8.26
CA GLU A 40 0.91 6.97 -7.50
C GLU A 40 1.65 8.08 -8.26
N LEU A 41 2.68 7.73 -9.04
CA LEU A 41 3.36 8.69 -9.91
C LEU A 41 2.47 9.19 -11.04
N HIS A 42 1.58 8.33 -11.56
CA HIS A 42 0.58 8.74 -12.53
C HIS A 42 -0.45 9.68 -11.90
N ASP A 43 -0.96 9.35 -10.72
CA ASP A 43 -1.90 10.17 -9.96
C ASP A 43 -1.34 11.56 -9.63
N ALA A 44 -0.03 11.66 -9.38
CA ALA A 44 0.69 12.93 -9.22
C ALA A 44 0.52 13.90 -10.41
N GLN A 45 0.24 13.37 -11.60
CA GLN A 45 0.03 14.13 -12.84
C GLN A 45 -1.45 14.45 -13.08
N THR A 46 -2.34 13.98 -12.21
CA THR A 46 -3.78 14.25 -12.25
C THR A 46 -4.19 15.14 -11.07
N ASP A 47 -5.47 15.46 -10.97
CA ASP A 47 -6.01 16.26 -9.86
C ASP A 47 -6.00 15.51 -8.51
N SER A 48 -5.84 14.18 -8.50
CA SER A 48 -5.79 13.41 -7.25
C SER A 48 -4.47 13.54 -6.50
N GLY A 49 -3.35 13.69 -7.22
CA GLY A 49 -2.00 13.79 -6.65
C GLY A 49 -1.44 12.45 -6.12
N PHE A 50 -0.14 12.41 -5.84
CA PHE A 50 0.52 11.27 -5.22
C PHE A 50 0.04 11.09 -3.76
N SER A 51 -0.28 9.85 -3.37
CA SER A 51 -0.80 9.48 -2.05
C SER A 51 0.11 8.48 -1.34
N PHE A 52 0.76 8.92 -0.25
CA PHE A 52 1.49 7.98 0.61
C PHE A 52 0.54 7.07 1.39
N THR A 53 -0.70 7.50 1.62
CA THR A 53 -1.72 6.66 2.24
C THR A 53 -2.11 5.50 1.33
N ASP A 54 -2.27 5.75 0.03
CA ASP A 54 -2.59 4.72 -0.96
C ASP A 54 -1.39 3.79 -1.17
N LEU A 55 -0.18 4.35 -1.29
CA LEU A 55 1.05 3.55 -1.34
C LEU A 55 1.22 2.67 -0.10
N CYS A 56 0.87 3.18 1.08
CA CYS A 56 0.90 2.38 2.31
C CYS A 56 -0.09 1.21 2.25
N ALA A 57 -1.29 1.41 1.68
CA ALA A 57 -2.25 0.34 1.49
C ALA A 57 -1.78 -0.69 0.45
N ASP A 58 -1.13 -0.24 -0.63
CA ASP A 58 -0.56 -1.13 -1.65
C ASP A 58 0.55 -2.01 -1.07
N LEU A 59 1.54 -1.40 -0.39
CA LEU A 59 2.64 -2.12 0.25
C LEU A 59 2.14 -3.09 1.34
N ALA A 60 1.13 -2.68 2.11
CA ALA A 60 0.48 -3.54 3.10
C ALA A 60 -0.22 -4.75 2.45
N GLY A 61 -0.87 -4.55 1.30
CA GLY A 61 -1.49 -5.63 0.51
C GLY A 61 -0.46 -6.61 -0.03
N VAL A 62 0.69 -6.11 -0.50
CA VAL A 62 1.82 -6.95 -0.93
C VAL A 62 2.34 -7.79 0.24
N ALA A 63 2.62 -7.17 1.39
CA ALA A 63 3.11 -7.86 2.58
C ALA A 63 2.13 -8.93 3.07
N PHE A 64 0.84 -8.60 3.09
CA PHE A 64 -0.23 -9.54 3.43
C PHE A 64 -0.23 -10.76 2.51
N ALA A 65 -0.21 -10.54 1.19
CA ALA A 65 -0.22 -11.62 0.21
C ALA A 65 1.01 -12.53 0.35
N LYS A 66 2.20 -11.97 0.57
CA LYS A 66 3.42 -12.74 0.81
C LYS A 66 3.24 -13.72 1.98
N ARG A 67 2.84 -13.21 3.14
CA ARG A 67 2.65 -14.01 4.36
C ARG A 67 1.59 -15.11 4.19
N VAL A 68 0.54 -14.84 3.42
CA VAL A 68 -0.48 -15.86 3.09
C VAL A 68 0.08 -16.93 2.15
N LEU A 69 0.80 -16.53 1.09
CA LEU A 69 1.39 -17.45 0.11
C LEU A 69 2.51 -18.30 0.71
N GLU A 70 3.28 -17.73 1.63
CA GLU A 70 4.36 -18.36 2.40
C GLU A 70 3.83 -19.21 3.58
N ARG A 71 2.51 -19.20 3.80
CA ARG A 71 1.79 -19.94 4.85
C ARG A 71 2.12 -19.52 6.29
N GLU A 72 2.64 -18.31 6.46
CA GLU A 72 2.84 -17.68 7.77
C GLU A 72 1.52 -17.16 8.35
N LEU A 73 0.57 -16.80 7.48
CA LEU A 73 -0.82 -16.49 7.83
C LEU A 73 -1.73 -17.57 7.26
N SER A 74 -2.33 -18.39 8.13
CA SER A 74 -3.28 -19.42 7.69
C SER A 74 -4.68 -18.85 7.43
N LEU A 75 -5.44 -19.46 6.52
CA LEU A 75 -6.83 -19.09 6.29
C LEU A 75 -7.71 -19.31 7.52
N THR A 76 -7.35 -20.27 8.37
CA THR A 76 -8.04 -20.53 9.64
C THR A 76 -7.89 -19.34 10.59
N ASP A 77 -6.68 -18.80 10.74
CA ASP A 77 -6.42 -17.63 11.59
C ASP A 77 -7.12 -16.39 11.03
N LEU A 78 -7.04 -16.18 9.72
CA LEU A 78 -7.71 -15.06 9.04
C LEU A 78 -9.23 -15.11 9.21
N SER A 79 -9.84 -16.29 9.09
CA SER A 79 -11.29 -16.43 9.24
C SER A 79 -11.79 -16.22 10.67
N SER A 80 -10.93 -16.40 11.67
CA SER A 80 -11.30 -16.37 13.10
C SER A 80 -10.88 -15.10 13.84
N SER A 81 -9.85 -14.39 13.37
CA SER A 81 -9.20 -13.32 14.13
C SER A 81 -8.72 -12.11 13.33
N PHE A 82 -9.13 -11.97 12.06
CA PHE A 82 -8.68 -10.84 11.23
C PHE A 82 -9.03 -9.48 11.84
N GLN A 83 -8.00 -8.65 12.05
CA GLN A 83 -8.16 -7.23 12.33
C GLN A 83 -7.43 -6.39 11.28
N VAL A 84 -8.07 -5.32 10.81
CA VAL A 84 -7.46 -4.41 9.84
C VAL A 84 -6.13 -3.86 10.36
N SER A 85 -6.04 -3.56 11.65
CA SER A 85 -4.82 -3.03 12.29
C SER A 85 -3.64 -3.99 12.29
N ASP A 86 -3.87 -5.29 12.09
CA ASP A 86 -2.78 -6.28 11.98
C ASP A 86 -2.14 -6.32 10.61
N HIS A 87 -2.80 -5.76 9.59
CA HIS A 87 -2.39 -5.89 8.19
C HIS A 87 -2.23 -4.54 7.49
N LEU A 88 -3.01 -3.52 7.86
CA LEU A 88 -2.85 -2.13 7.42
C LEU A 88 -2.42 -1.27 8.62
N PRO A 89 -1.17 -0.76 8.64
CA PRO A 89 -0.69 0.06 9.75
C PRO A 89 -1.46 1.39 9.88
N ASP A 90 -1.10 2.16 10.91
CA ASP A 90 -1.62 3.52 11.07
C ASP A 90 -1.11 4.43 9.94
N LEU A 91 -2.03 5.23 9.41
CA LEU A 91 -1.85 6.14 8.28
C LEU A 91 -1.53 7.56 8.77
N ALA A 92 -1.54 7.80 10.08
CA ALA A 92 -1.23 9.10 10.66
C ALA A 92 0.10 9.66 10.13
N GLY A 93 0.05 10.94 9.73
CA GLY A 93 1.20 11.70 9.21
C GLY A 93 1.60 11.39 7.76
N LEU A 94 0.92 10.46 7.08
CA LEU A 94 1.12 10.27 5.63
C LEU A 94 0.48 11.42 4.86
N ARG A 95 1.15 11.84 3.78
CA ARG A 95 0.72 12.96 2.95
C ARG A 95 0.09 12.44 1.67
N ASP A 96 -1.04 13.05 1.31
CA ASP A 96 -1.78 12.74 0.10
C ASP A 96 -1.94 13.99 -0.76
N GLY A 97 -2.37 13.82 -2.00
CA GLY A 97 -2.66 14.95 -2.89
C GLY A 97 -1.42 15.72 -3.32
N ILE A 98 -0.25 15.08 -3.38
CA ILE A 98 1.01 15.76 -3.72
C ILE A 98 1.11 15.90 -5.25
N PRO A 99 1.09 17.12 -5.81
CA PRO A 99 1.25 17.32 -7.24
C PRO A 99 2.65 16.90 -7.71
N HIS A 100 2.78 16.51 -8.97
CA HIS A 100 4.05 16.03 -9.54
C HIS A 100 5.23 16.99 -9.31
N ALA A 101 5.01 18.30 -9.46
CA ALA A 101 6.07 19.30 -9.23
C ALA A 101 6.58 19.30 -7.77
N ASP A 102 5.68 19.14 -6.81
CA ASP A 102 6.01 19.06 -5.39
C ASP A 102 6.65 17.71 -5.05
N PHE A 103 6.17 16.61 -5.67
CA PHE A 103 6.80 15.30 -5.53
C PHE A 103 8.27 15.33 -5.97
N VAL A 104 8.55 15.88 -7.15
CA VAL A 104 9.92 16.00 -7.67
C VAL A 104 10.78 16.91 -6.78
N ARG A 105 10.23 18.04 -6.32
CA ARG A 105 10.94 18.97 -5.43
C ARG A 105 11.34 18.30 -4.11
N GLU A 106 10.41 17.59 -3.49
CA GLU A 106 10.56 17.13 -2.10
C GLU A 106 11.14 15.71 -2.01
N PHE A 107 10.74 14.83 -2.91
CA PHE A 107 11.11 13.41 -2.91
C PHE A 107 11.98 13.00 -4.10
N GLY A 108 12.03 13.81 -5.17
CA GLY A 108 12.86 13.53 -6.34
C GLY A 108 12.22 12.53 -7.28
N SER A 109 12.67 11.28 -7.21
CA SER A 109 12.23 10.18 -8.07
C SER A 109 12.03 8.92 -7.23
N PRO A 110 11.42 7.86 -7.79
CA PRO A 110 11.30 6.58 -7.09
C PRO A 110 12.64 5.95 -6.68
N SER A 111 13.75 6.36 -7.30
CA SER A 111 15.10 5.92 -6.97
C SER A 111 15.88 6.92 -6.10
N ASP A 112 15.30 8.08 -5.80
CA ASP A 112 15.94 9.10 -4.97
C ASP A 112 15.95 8.66 -3.49
N PRO A 113 17.07 8.83 -2.78
CA PRO A 113 17.17 8.48 -1.37
C PRO A 113 16.09 9.11 -0.47
N ARG A 114 15.59 10.30 -0.82
CA ARG A 114 14.53 10.99 -0.07
C ARG A 114 13.21 10.23 -0.14
N PHE A 115 12.82 9.78 -1.33
CA PHE A 115 11.64 8.94 -1.50
C PHE A 115 11.82 7.58 -0.82
N LEU A 116 12.96 6.92 -1.04
CA LEU A 116 13.26 5.60 -0.47
C LEU A 116 13.24 5.62 1.06
N LYS A 117 13.64 6.73 1.68
CA LYS A 117 13.53 6.93 3.13
C LYS A 117 12.07 6.87 3.60
N VAL A 118 11.15 7.57 2.93
CA VAL A 118 9.72 7.56 3.29
C VAL A 118 9.12 6.16 3.08
N VAL A 119 9.47 5.48 1.98
CA VAL A 119 9.04 4.10 1.74
C VAL A 119 9.55 3.16 2.83
N ALA A 120 10.80 3.31 3.27
CA ALA A 120 11.35 2.53 4.38
C ALA A 120 10.63 2.82 5.70
N GLU A 121 10.29 4.09 5.97
CA GLU A 121 9.50 4.48 7.15
C GLU A 121 8.09 3.87 7.12
N ILE A 122 7.43 3.82 5.96
CA ILE A 122 6.14 3.15 5.77
C ILE A 122 6.26 1.64 6.03
N ARG A 123 7.26 0.99 5.41
CA ARG A 123 7.52 -0.45 5.61
C ARG A 123 7.80 -0.77 7.07
N GLY A 124 8.53 0.10 7.78
CA GLY A 124 8.80 -0.05 9.21
C GLY A 124 7.56 -0.04 10.11
N ARG A 125 6.38 0.35 9.59
CA ARG A 125 5.10 0.25 10.31
C ARG A 125 4.45 -1.12 10.17
N MET A 126 4.87 -1.93 9.20
CA MET A 126 4.26 -3.22 8.86
C MET A 126 4.88 -4.36 9.67
N LYS A 127 4.13 -5.46 9.80
CA LYS A 127 4.64 -6.71 10.35
C LYS A 127 5.21 -7.52 9.19
N ASP A 128 6.49 -7.89 9.29
CA ASP A 128 7.13 -8.88 8.42
C ASP A 128 6.43 -10.25 8.55
#